data_AF-A0A851ZVL7-F1
#
_entry.id   AF-A0A851ZVL7-F1
#
_cell.length_a   1.000
_cell.length_b   1.000
_cell.length_c   1.000
_cell.angle_alpha   90.00
_cell.angle_beta   90.00
_cell.angle_gamma   90.00
#
_symmetry.space_group_name_H-M   'P 1'
#
loop_
_entity.id
_entity.type
_entity.pdbx_description
1 polymer ?
#
loop_
_entity_poly.entity_id
_entity_poly.type
_entity_poly.pdbx_seq_one_letter_code
_entity_poly.pdbx_strand_id
1 'polypeptide(L)'
;MKPFLLLSKQSEALIAHCLQSSESSAPDSLPKLYINRLLAQEHRANPALDPSCRNAVFTQVWHHRGMCMGLLLPHRWPLTHSQWWECDFVTEGIIDSGGGFRDSLTDVSEELCPSSSDVPVPLPFFVRTSNQANSSSDTRDRYVPNPSCKDFPKYEWIGQLMGAALRSKEFLILSLPALVWKQLAGEEVSWSKDFATVDSELVKLLEVLERVDKEGFEFMFGRDLTYTTVLSDQRMVELIPNGSNIAVRYEDRREFIRLVQKARLEESKEQIAAIRAGLLRVVPQPVLDLLTWQQMEKRICGDPDITVAELQKFIKFEDFPPDDTRIKYFLEALNNFTS
;
A
#
# COMPACT_ATOMS: atom_id res chain seq x y z
N MET A 1 4.50 -23.21 -14.17
CA MET A 1 3.06 -23.58 -14.23
C MET A 1 2.14 -22.39 -13.95
N LYS A 2 2.47 -21.52 -12.98
CA LYS A 2 1.75 -20.24 -12.68
C LYS A 2 1.42 -19.36 -13.90
N PRO A 3 2.31 -19.13 -14.89
CA PRO A 3 2.04 -18.23 -16.02
C PRO A 3 0.89 -18.69 -16.92
N PHE A 4 0.73 -20.01 -17.10
CA PHE A 4 -0.30 -20.58 -17.96
C PHE A 4 -1.70 -20.50 -17.35
N LEU A 5 -1.82 -20.56 -16.02
CA LEU A 5 -3.10 -20.43 -15.32
C LEU A 5 -3.57 -18.98 -15.26
N LEU A 6 -2.66 -18.02 -15.09
CA LEU A 6 -2.95 -16.58 -15.11
C LEU A 6 -3.56 -16.11 -16.44
N LEU A 7 -3.07 -16.67 -17.56
CA LEU A 7 -3.51 -16.34 -18.91
C LEU A 7 -4.76 -17.12 -19.37
N SER A 8 -5.29 -18.01 -18.55
CA SER A 8 -6.50 -18.78 -18.88
C SER A 8 -7.74 -17.90 -18.74
N LYS A 9 -8.66 -17.97 -19.72
CA LYS A 9 -10.01 -17.36 -19.61
C LYS A 9 -10.83 -17.89 -18.42
N GLN A 10 -10.38 -18.96 -17.78
CA GLN A 10 -11.02 -19.56 -16.61
C GLN A 10 -10.48 -19.01 -15.28
N SER A 11 -9.40 -18.21 -15.28
CA SER A 11 -8.77 -17.72 -14.05
C SER A 11 -9.74 -16.91 -13.18
N GLU A 12 -10.51 -16.00 -13.78
CA GLU A 12 -11.49 -15.19 -13.05
C GLU A 12 -12.63 -16.02 -12.46
N ALA A 13 -13.12 -17.01 -13.21
CA ALA A 13 -14.16 -17.92 -12.74
C ALA A 13 -13.66 -18.78 -11.56
N LEU A 14 -12.42 -19.25 -11.63
CA LEU A 14 -11.78 -19.99 -10.53
C LEU A 14 -11.55 -19.11 -9.30
N ILE A 15 -11.10 -17.87 -9.48
CA ILE A 15 -10.97 -16.88 -8.40
C ILE A 15 -12.32 -16.67 -7.72
N ALA A 16 -13.36 -16.38 -8.50
CA ALA A 16 -14.71 -16.17 -7.98
C ALA A 16 -15.22 -17.41 -7.22
N HIS A 17 -15.04 -18.60 -7.77
CA HIS A 17 -15.41 -19.86 -7.12
C HIS A 17 -14.63 -20.10 -5.82
N CYS A 18 -13.32 -19.84 -5.78
CA CYS A 18 -12.51 -20.00 -4.58
C CYS A 18 -12.88 -18.98 -3.49
N LEU A 19 -13.19 -17.74 -3.88
CA LEU A 19 -13.70 -16.73 -2.95
C LEU A 19 -15.05 -17.17 -2.39
N GLN A 20 -16.00 -17.55 -3.25
CA GLN A 20 -17.35 -17.96 -2.86
C GLN A 20 -17.35 -19.22 -1.97
N SER A 21 -16.60 -20.26 -2.36
CA SER A 21 -16.53 -21.53 -1.60
C SER A 21 -15.80 -21.39 -0.26
N SER A 22 -15.06 -20.30 -0.05
CA SER A 22 -14.40 -19.99 1.21
C SER A 22 -15.19 -19.01 2.09
N GLU A 23 -16.38 -18.58 1.66
CA GLU A 23 -17.21 -17.64 2.43
C GLU A 23 -17.57 -18.19 3.81
N SER A 24 -17.56 -17.31 4.80
CA SER A 24 -18.11 -17.57 6.14
C SER A 24 -19.52 -16.99 6.23
N SER A 25 -20.33 -17.54 7.13
CA SER A 25 -21.61 -16.95 7.50
C SER A 25 -21.44 -15.48 7.90
N ALA A 26 -22.36 -14.62 7.45
CA ALA A 26 -22.38 -13.24 7.94
C ALA A 26 -22.62 -13.21 9.46
N PRO A 27 -21.97 -12.30 10.19
CA PRO A 27 -22.19 -12.17 11.63
C PRO A 27 -23.63 -11.71 11.93
N ASP A 28 -24.19 -12.16 13.06
CA ASP A 28 -25.57 -11.84 13.47
C ASP A 28 -25.77 -10.34 13.76
N SER A 29 -24.68 -9.62 14.09
CA SER A 29 -24.67 -8.17 14.29
C SER A 29 -23.34 -7.58 13.85
N LEU A 30 -23.37 -6.35 13.33
CA LEU A 30 -22.16 -5.60 13.00
C LEU A 30 -21.56 -4.98 14.27
N PRO A 31 -20.23 -5.00 14.42
CA PRO A 31 -19.58 -4.29 15.51
C PRO A 31 -19.76 -2.79 15.32
N LYS A 32 -20.29 -2.12 16.33
CA LYS A 32 -20.42 -0.65 16.36
C LYS A 32 -19.16 -0.02 16.93
N LEU A 33 -18.54 0.88 16.16
CA LEU A 33 -17.30 1.58 16.47
C LEU A 33 -17.57 3.04 16.77
N TYR A 34 -16.94 3.54 17.83
CA TYR A 34 -16.94 4.95 18.16
C TYR A 34 -15.61 5.56 17.75
N ILE A 35 -15.62 6.39 16.71
CA ILE A 35 -14.41 6.95 16.11
C ILE A 35 -14.38 8.46 16.34
N ASN A 36 -13.34 8.96 16.99
CA ASN A 36 -13.13 10.39 17.18
C ASN A 36 -12.22 10.93 16.06
N ARG A 37 -12.83 11.54 15.03
CA ARG A 37 -12.08 12.11 13.89
C ARG A 37 -11.36 13.41 14.23
N LEU A 38 -11.85 14.18 15.21
CA LEU A 38 -11.16 15.39 15.67
C LEU A 38 -9.78 15.05 16.25
N LEU A 39 -9.71 14.05 17.14
CA LEU A 39 -8.43 13.58 17.69
C LEU A 39 -7.53 12.99 16.61
N ALA A 40 -8.10 12.28 15.63
CA ALA A 40 -7.34 11.76 14.50
C ALA A 40 -6.77 12.88 13.62
N GLN A 41 -7.54 13.95 13.38
CA GLN A 41 -7.09 15.12 12.63
C GLN A 41 -5.96 15.85 13.37
N GLU A 42 -6.08 16.04 14.68
CA GLU A 42 -5.00 16.59 15.52
C GLU A 42 -3.74 15.73 15.46
N HIS A 43 -3.90 14.40 15.52
CA HIS A 43 -2.80 13.45 15.38
C HIS A 43 -2.13 13.54 14.01
N ARG A 44 -2.90 13.61 12.91
CA ARG A 44 -2.36 13.77 11.55
C ARG A 44 -1.57 15.06 11.39
N ALA A 45 -2.05 16.15 11.98
CA ALA A 45 -1.37 17.45 11.95
C ALA A 45 -0.04 17.43 12.70
N ASN A 46 0.05 16.70 13.82
CA ASN A 46 1.29 16.57 14.59
C ASN A 46 1.42 15.20 15.27
N PRO A 47 1.91 14.17 14.54
CA PRO A 47 1.99 12.81 15.07
C PRO A 47 2.93 12.67 16.27
N ALA A 48 3.86 13.62 16.48
CA ALA A 48 4.80 13.60 17.59
C ALA A 48 4.13 13.78 18.97
N LEU A 49 2.92 14.35 19.02
CA LEU A 49 2.16 14.54 20.27
C LEU A 49 1.53 13.25 20.79
N ASP A 50 1.34 12.26 19.92
CA ASP A 50 0.87 10.93 20.27
C ASP A 50 1.77 9.85 19.64
N PRO A 51 2.95 9.57 20.24
CA PRO A 51 3.87 8.54 19.74
C PRO A 51 3.26 7.13 19.72
N SER A 52 2.20 6.89 20.51
CA SER A 52 1.49 5.62 20.54
C SER A 52 0.50 5.46 19.38
N CYS A 53 0.24 6.54 18.64
CA CYS A 53 -0.73 6.62 17.54
C CYS A 53 -2.15 6.18 17.96
N ARG A 54 -2.52 6.27 19.25
CA ARG A 54 -3.82 5.82 19.77
C ARG A 54 -4.98 6.62 19.19
N ASN A 55 -4.73 7.87 18.81
CA ASN A 55 -5.74 8.79 18.30
C ASN A 55 -5.98 8.62 16.79
N ALA A 56 -5.10 7.93 16.06
CA ALA A 56 -5.32 7.63 14.64
C ALA A 56 -6.57 6.76 14.46
N VAL A 57 -7.39 7.02 13.42
CA VAL A 57 -8.58 6.21 13.10
C VAL A 57 -8.21 4.74 12.95
N PHE A 58 -7.10 4.42 12.29
CA PHE A 58 -6.56 3.07 12.18
C PHE A 58 -6.44 2.39 13.55
N THR A 59 -5.81 3.06 14.51
CA THR A 59 -5.59 2.50 15.85
C THR A 59 -6.88 2.42 16.65
N GLN A 60 -7.78 3.41 16.51
CA GLN A 60 -9.11 3.38 17.11
C GLN A 60 -9.90 2.16 16.63
N VAL A 61 -9.95 1.90 15.32
CA VAL A 61 -10.62 0.73 14.72
C VAL A 61 -9.93 -0.57 15.16
N TRP A 62 -8.59 -0.60 15.18
CA TRP A 62 -7.81 -1.76 15.63
C TRP A 62 -8.10 -2.13 17.09
N HIS A 63 -8.18 -1.17 18.01
CA HIS A 63 -8.42 -1.46 19.43
C HIS A 63 -9.79 -2.10 19.67
N HIS A 64 -10.80 -1.69 18.92
CA HIS A 64 -12.14 -2.28 19.01
C HIS A 64 -12.15 -3.75 18.54
N ARG A 65 -11.20 -4.19 17.70
CA ARG A 65 -11.00 -5.63 17.36
C ARG A 65 -10.70 -6.48 18.59
N GLY A 66 -9.96 -5.93 19.56
CA GLY A 66 -9.63 -6.62 20.80
C GLY A 66 -10.81 -6.82 21.74
N MET A 67 -11.79 -5.90 21.68
CA MET A 67 -13.00 -5.95 22.52
C MET A 67 -14.11 -6.80 21.89
N CYS A 68 -14.23 -6.78 20.56
CA CYS A 68 -15.14 -7.63 19.80
C CYS A 68 -14.42 -8.94 19.41
N MET A 69 -14.25 -9.86 20.39
CA MET A 69 -13.69 -11.22 20.24
C MET A 69 -13.86 -11.80 18.82
N GLY A 70 -12.87 -11.61 17.94
CA GLY A 70 -12.81 -12.20 16.60
C GLY A 70 -13.80 -11.67 15.54
N LEU A 71 -14.72 -10.75 15.86
CA LEU A 71 -15.77 -10.30 14.93
C LEU A 71 -15.26 -9.40 13.80
N LEU A 72 -14.23 -8.60 14.07
CA LEU A 72 -13.76 -7.60 13.11
C LEU A 72 -12.88 -8.14 11.99
N LEU A 73 -12.24 -9.32 12.11
CA LEU A 73 -11.48 -10.10 11.09
C LEU A 73 -10.74 -11.26 11.78
N PRO A 74 -10.89 -12.52 11.28
CA PRO A 74 -10.86 -12.85 9.85
C PRO A 74 -12.10 -13.63 9.38
N HIS A 75 -13.27 -13.00 9.31
CA HIS A 75 -14.36 -13.61 8.55
C HIS A 75 -13.98 -13.64 7.06
N ARG A 76 -14.70 -14.43 6.27
CA ARG A 76 -14.52 -14.45 4.82
C ARG A 76 -15.83 -13.98 4.23
N TRP A 77 -16.02 -12.66 4.27
CA TRP A 77 -17.28 -12.04 3.90
C TRP A 77 -17.73 -12.44 2.49
N PRO A 78 -19.04 -12.66 2.30
CA PRO A 78 -19.63 -12.75 0.98
C PRO A 78 -19.48 -11.44 0.23
N LEU A 79 -19.46 -11.51 -1.11
CA LEU A 79 -19.37 -10.32 -1.98
C LEU A 79 -20.53 -9.34 -1.75
N THR A 80 -21.67 -9.81 -1.28
CA THR A 80 -22.86 -9.01 -0.98
C THR A 80 -22.73 -8.19 0.32
N HIS A 81 -21.72 -8.47 1.14
CA HIS A 81 -21.50 -7.79 2.42
C HIS A 81 -20.43 -6.71 2.29
N SER A 82 -20.86 -5.48 2.06
CA SER A 82 -20.00 -4.32 1.81
C SER A 82 -19.80 -3.41 3.04
N GLN A 83 -20.12 -3.89 4.24
CA GLN A 83 -19.92 -3.11 5.46
C GLN A 83 -19.36 -4.02 6.55
N TRP A 84 -18.18 -3.71 7.07
CA TRP A 84 -17.50 -4.59 8.06
C TRP A 84 -17.74 -4.16 9.50
N TRP A 85 -18.15 -2.90 9.70
CA TRP A 85 -18.50 -2.32 10.98
C TRP A 85 -19.49 -1.16 10.80
N GLU A 86 -20.19 -0.81 11.86
CA GLU A 86 -20.98 0.42 11.95
C GLU A 86 -20.12 1.52 12.57
N CYS A 87 -20.11 2.71 11.98
CA CYS A 87 -19.40 3.86 12.54
C CYS A 87 -20.37 4.77 13.28
N ASP A 88 -19.89 5.31 14.41
CA ASP A 88 -20.46 6.42 15.17
C ASP A 88 -19.34 7.43 15.41
N PHE A 89 -19.36 8.55 14.68
CA PHE A 89 -18.31 9.55 14.75
C PHE A 89 -18.58 10.43 15.96
N VAL A 90 -17.66 10.40 16.93
CA VAL A 90 -17.82 11.13 18.19
C VAL A 90 -17.98 12.62 17.89
N THR A 91 -19.06 13.23 18.37
CA THR A 91 -19.47 14.64 18.12
C THR A 91 -19.99 14.97 16.73
N GLU A 92 -20.08 14.00 15.82
CA GLU A 92 -20.61 14.20 14.47
C GLU A 92 -21.90 13.38 14.30
N GLY A 93 -23.01 14.02 13.91
CA GLY A 93 -24.25 13.29 13.65
C GLY A 93 -24.14 12.47 12.37
N ILE A 94 -24.17 11.14 12.47
CA ILE A 94 -24.23 10.26 11.28
C ILE A 94 -25.69 10.00 10.92
N ILE A 95 -26.03 10.23 9.64
CA ILE A 95 -27.37 9.98 9.09
C ILE A 95 -27.41 8.61 8.38
N ASP A 96 -26.30 8.17 7.78
CA ASP A 96 -26.16 6.91 7.03
C ASP A 96 -24.98 6.07 7.55
N SER A 97 -25.28 4.88 8.07
CA SER A 97 -24.29 3.94 8.62
C SER A 97 -23.34 3.38 7.55
N GLY A 98 -23.78 3.29 6.29
CA GLY A 98 -22.93 2.85 5.18
C GLY A 98 -21.91 3.90 4.77
N GLY A 99 -22.31 5.19 4.75
CA GLY A 99 -21.41 6.32 4.55
C GLY A 99 -20.32 6.37 5.62
N GLY A 100 -20.68 6.21 6.90
CA GLY A 100 -19.71 6.25 8.01
C GLY A 100 -18.63 5.16 7.92
N PHE A 101 -18.98 3.95 7.48
CA PHE A 101 -18.00 2.88 7.22
C PHE A 101 -16.99 3.29 6.14
N ARG A 102 -17.47 3.76 4.97
CA ARG A 102 -16.61 4.18 3.86
C ARG A 102 -15.70 5.33 4.25
N ASP A 103 -16.25 6.34 4.93
CA ASP A 103 -15.48 7.47 5.45
C ASP A 103 -14.35 6.99 6.36
N SER A 104 -14.63 6.05 7.28
CA SER A 104 -13.60 5.51 8.16
C SER A 104 -12.52 4.71 7.43
N LEU A 105 -12.87 4.02 6.33
CA LEU A 105 -11.91 3.28 5.51
C LEU A 105 -11.05 4.25 4.67
N THR A 106 -11.62 5.36 4.21
CA THR A 106 -10.90 6.48 3.60
C THR A 106 -9.94 7.12 4.59
N ASP A 107 -10.38 7.39 5.82
CA ASP A 107 -9.52 7.91 6.90
C ASP A 107 -8.35 6.97 7.20
N VAL A 108 -8.61 5.65 7.26
CA VAL A 108 -7.55 4.63 7.43
C VAL A 108 -6.57 4.64 6.25
N SER A 109 -7.08 4.74 5.02
CA SER A 109 -6.25 4.80 3.81
C SER A 109 -5.31 6.00 3.83
N GLU A 110 -5.85 7.19 4.14
CA GLU A 110 -5.10 8.44 4.25
C GLU A 110 -4.09 8.42 5.40
N GLU A 111 -4.37 7.72 6.50
CA GLU A 111 -3.39 7.55 7.59
C GLU A 111 -2.26 6.58 7.24
N LEU A 112 -2.55 5.53 6.46
CA LEU A 112 -1.54 4.54 6.06
C LEU A 112 -0.64 5.07 4.94
N CYS A 113 -1.21 5.77 3.97
CA CYS A 113 -0.53 6.31 2.80
C CYS A 113 -1.09 7.71 2.48
N PRO A 114 -0.63 8.77 3.19
CA PRO A 114 -1.11 10.13 2.93
C PRO A 114 -0.96 10.53 1.46
N SER A 115 -2.00 11.12 0.91
CA SER A 115 -2.06 11.53 -0.50
C SER A 115 -1.19 12.77 -0.79
N SER A 116 -0.96 13.60 0.23
CA SER A 116 -0.10 14.78 0.14
C SER A 116 1.30 14.53 0.71
N SER A 117 2.32 14.94 -0.06
CA SER A 117 3.73 14.88 0.35
C SER A 117 4.11 15.87 1.45
N ASP A 118 3.34 16.95 1.62
CA ASP A 118 3.60 18.02 2.62
C ASP A 118 3.09 17.67 4.03
N VAL A 119 2.26 16.64 4.15
CA VAL A 119 1.67 16.22 5.43
C VAL A 119 2.62 15.26 6.16
N PRO A 120 2.74 15.26 7.49
CA PRO A 120 3.48 14.22 8.21
C PRO A 120 2.89 12.82 7.97
N VAL A 121 3.72 11.77 7.99
CA VAL A 121 3.21 10.39 7.97
C VAL A 121 2.70 10.04 9.38
N PRO A 122 1.39 9.77 9.58
CA PRO A 122 0.82 9.70 10.92
C PRO A 122 0.95 8.31 11.57
N LEU A 123 1.26 7.28 10.79
CA LEU A 123 1.42 5.90 11.27
C LEU A 123 2.81 5.36 10.97
N PRO A 124 3.41 4.55 11.86
CA PRO A 124 4.78 4.08 11.68
C PRO A 124 4.92 2.89 10.72
N PHE A 125 3.83 2.42 10.10
CA PHE A 125 3.82 1.17 9.31
C PHE A 125 4.41 1.33 7.92
N PHE A 126 4.31 2.51 7.34
CA PHE A 126 4.84 2.79 6.02
C PHE A 126 5.73 4.03 6.07
N VAL A 127 6.75 4.04 5.23
CA VAL A 127 7.62 5.20 5.01
C VAL A 127 7.60 5.55 3.54
N ARG A 128 7.88 6.80 3.23
CA ARG A 128 7.91 7.29 1.86
C ARG A 128 9.10 6.72 1.13
N THR A 129 8.94 6.50 -0.17
CA THR A 129 10.04 6.07 -1.03
C THR A 129 11.10 7.17 -1.17
N SER A 130 12.34 6.80 -1.44
CA SER A 130 13.44 7.76 -1.71
C SER A 130 13.12 8.67 -2.91
N ASN A 131 12.32 8.19 -3.86
CA ASN A 131 11.93 8.95 -5.05
C ASN A 131 11.15 10.24 -4.76
N GLN A 132 10.51 10.39 -3.59
CA GLN A 132 9.71 11.57 -3.29
C GLN A 132 10.51 12.88 -3.30
N ALA A 133 11.79 12.85 -2.91
CA ALA A 133 12.63 14.04 -2.87
C ALA A 133 12.94 14.57 -4.30
N ASN A 134 13.13 13.67 -5.28
CA ASN A 134 13.91 13.99 -6.47
C ASN A 134 13.28 13.60 -7.83
N SER A 135 12.09 12.98 -7.89
CA SER A 135 11.51 12.54 -9.19
C SER A 135 10.45 13.48 -9.77
N SER A 136 10.49 13.74 -11.08
CA SER A 136 9.47 14.50 -11.83
C SER A 136 8.31 13.64 -12.35
N SER A 137 8.01 12.51 -11.71
CA SER A 137 7.07 11.48 -12.22
C SER A 137 6.08 10.96 -11.17
N ASP A 138 5.10 10.20 -11.67
CA ASP A 138 4.01 9.42 -11.03
C ASP A 138 4.40 8.45 -9.87
N THR A 139 5.64 8.55 -9.39
CA THR A 139 6.23 7.72 -8.34
C THR A 139 6.57 8.50 -7.05
N ARG A 140 6.32 9.82 -7.02
CA ARG A 140 6.61 10.67 -5.84
C ARG A 140 5.81 10.28 -4.61
N ASP A 141 4.58 9.81 -4.78
CA ASP A 141 3.64 9.60 -3.67
C ASP A 141 3.45 8.11 -3.36
N ARG A 142 4.56 7.36 -3.38
CA ARG A 142 4.57 5.92 -3.07
C ARG A 142 5.16 5.65 -1.69
N TYR A 143 4.71 4.56 -1.08
CA TYR A 143 5.07 4.15 0.28
C TYR A 143 5.56 2.71 0.31
N VAL A 144 6.57 2.43 1.13
CA VAL A 144 7.08 1.08 1.39
C VAL A 144 6.95 0.74 2.88
N PRO A 145 6.77 -0.54 3.27
CA PRO A 145 6.67 -0.88 4.68
C PRO A 145 7.93 -0.45 5.42
N ASN A 146 7.76 0.15 6.60
CA ASN A 146 8.85 0.64 7.43
C ASN A 146 9.69 -0.52 8.01
N PRO A 147 10.96 -0.71 7.60
CA PRO A 147 11.77 -1.81 8.11
C PRO A 147 12.06 -1.74 9.62
N SER A 148 11.98 -0.53 10.24
CA SER A 148 12.10 -0.34 11.69
C SER A 148 10.86 -0.73 12.49
N CYS A 149 9.67 -0.71 11.89
CA CYS A 149 8.44 -1.00 12.62
C CYS A 149 8.27 -2.51 12.79
N LYS A 150 8.20 -2.98 14.05
CA LYS A 150 8.07 -4.40 14.41
C LYS A 150 6.69 -4.76 14.96
N ASP A 151 5.70 -3.90 14.73
CA ASP A 151 4.30 -4.16 15.12
C ASP A 151 3.62 -5.11 14.12
N PHE A 152 4.12 -6.34 14.05
CA PHE A 152 3.63 -7.37 13.14
C PHE A 152 2.14 -7.67 13.27
N PRO A 153 1.50 -7.65 14.46
CA PRO A 153 0.05 -7.81 14.57
C PRO A 153 -0.74 -6.74 13.82
N LYS A 154 -0.28 -5.48 13.82
CA LYS A 154 -0.92 -4.40 13.04
C LYS A 154 -0.64 -4.53 11.54
N TYR A 155 0.53 -5.02 11.14
CA TYR A 155 0.78 -5.40 9.73
C TYR A 155 -0.12 -6.55 9.26
N GLU A 156 -0.30 -7.60 10.07
CA GLU A 156 -1.28 -8.66 9.81
C GLU A 156 -2.69 -8.10 9.66
N TRP A 157 -3.03 -7.04 10.39
CA TRP A 157 -4.33 -6.40 10.26
C TRP A 157 -4.48 -5.60 8.99
N ILE A 158 -3.47 -4.84 8.59
CA ILE A 158 -3.42 -4.20 7.26
C ILE A 158 -3.67 -5.26 6.18
N GLY A 159 -3.00 -6.41 6.28
CA GLY A 159 -3.23 -7.53 5.38
C GLY A 159 -4.66 -8.10 5.42
N GLN A 160 -5.29 -8.13 6.58
CA GLN A 160 -6.70 -8.53 6.73
C GLN A 160 -7.64 -7.51 6.06
N LEU A 161 -7.42 -6.20 6.26
CA LEU A 161 -8.19 -5.15 5.59
C LEU A 161 -8.03 -5.22 4.06
N MET A 162 -6.81 -5.42 3.57
CA MET A 162 -6.55 -5.66 2.15
C MET A 162 -7.32 -6.89 1.64
N GLY A 163 -7.36 -7.97 2.42
CA GLY A 163 -8.12 -9.16 2.08
C GLY A 163 -9.62 -8.95 2.07
N ALA A 164 -10.14 -8.12 2.98
CA ALA A 164 -11.55 -7.75 3.03
C ALA A 164 -11.93 -6.89 1.82
N ALA A 165 -11.12 -5.89 1.46
CA ALA A 165 -11.28 -5.09 0.26
C ALA A 165 -11.33 -5.98 -1.00
N LEU A 166 -10.37 -6.89 -1.15
CA LEU A 166 -10.29 -7.82 -2.29
C LEU A 166 -11.55 -8.68 -2.49
N ARG A 167 -12.25 -9.01 -1.40
CA ARG A 167 -13.49 -9.83 -1.42
C ARG A 167 -14.75 -9.00 -1.66
N SER A 168 -14.69 -7.69 -1.43
CA SER A 168 -15.85 -6.81 -1.41
C SER A 168 -15.84 -5.85 -2.60
N LYS A 169 -16.74 -4.85 -2.58
CA LYS A 169 -16.72 -3.71 -3.51
C LYS A 169 -16.15 -2.44 -2.89
N GLU A 170 -15.58 -2.56 -1.69
CA GLU A 170 -15.02 -1.46 -0.91
C GLU A 170 -13.52 -1.44 -1.11
N PHE A 171 -12.94 -0.24 -1.13
CA PHE A 171 -11.54 -0.04 -1.48
C PHE A 171 -10.73 0.45 -0.28
N LEU A 172 -9.53 -0.12 -0.12
CA LEU A 172 -8.49 0.37 0.78
C LEU A 172 -7.39 0.97 -0.09
N ILE A 173 -7.36 2.30 -0.18
CA ILE A 173 -6.48 3.02 -1.12
C ILE A 173 -5.07 3.05 -0.52
N LEU A 174 -4.16 2.27 -1.11
CA LEU A 174 -2.76 2.21 -0.70
C LEU A 174 -1.84 2.55 -1.88
N SER A 175 -1.04 3.59 -1.73
CA SER A 175 -0.08 4.03 -2.77
C SER A 175 1.24 3.27 -2.66
N LEU A 176 1.23 1.97 -2.93
CA LEU A 176 2.42 1.11 -2.82
C LEU A 176 3.12 0.93 -4.18
N PRO A 177 4.45 0.81 -4.25
CA PRO A 177 5.16 0.55 -5.50
C PRO A 177 4.98 -0.90 -5.96
N ALA A 178 5.21 -1.16 -7.25
CA ALA A 178 5.13 -2.50 -7.85
C ALA A 178 5.99 -3.54 -7.11
N LEU A 179 7.13 -3.11 -6.54
CA LEU A 179 7.97 -3.92 -5.67
C LEU A 179 7.16 -4.61 -4.56
N VAL A 180 6.36 -3.85 -3.82
CA VAL A 180 5.59 -4.34 -2.67
C VAL A 180 4.48 -5.27 -3.12
N TRP A 181 3.73 -4.88 -4.15
CA TRP A 181 2.65 -5.71 -4.70
C TRP A 181 3.15 -7.05 -5.24
N LYS A 182 4.28 -7.06 -5.96
CA LYS A 182 4.91 -8.30 -6.45
C LYS A 182 5.34 -9.20 -5.30
N GLN A 183 5.94 -8.64 -4.25
CA GLN A 183 6.31 -9.42 -3.07
C GLN A 183 5.09 -10.05 -2.38
N LEU A 184 3.96 -9.34 -2.29
CA LEU A 184 2.71 -9.85 -1.73
C LEU A 184 2.07 -10.96 -2.59
N ALA A 185 2.13 -10.81 -3.93
CA ALA A 185 1.66 -11.80 -4.91
C ALA A 185 2.60 -13.01 -5.07
N GLY A 186 3.81 -12.94 -4.51
CA GLY A 186 4.85 -13.95 -4.69
C GLY A 186 5.38 -14.00 -6.13
N GLU A 187 5.44 -12.84 -6.79
CA GLU A 187 6.06 -12.66 -8.10
C GLU A 187 7.53 -12.24 -7.97
N GLU A 188 8.32 -12.52 -9.01
CA GLU A 188 9.71 -12.09 -9.06
C GLU A 188 9.82 -10.57 -9.20
N VAL A 189 10.70 -9.99 -8.39
CA VAL A 189 11.02 -8.56 -8.40
C VAL A 189 12.30 -8.29 -9.16
N SER A 190 12.26 -7.30 -10.04
CA SER A 190 13.37 -6.83 -10.85
C SER A 190 14.01 -5.61 -10.20
N TRP A 191 15.32 -5.67 -9.98
CA TRP A 191 16.10 -4.53 -9.49
C TRP A 191 15.95 -3.29 -10.38
N SER A 192 16.23 -3.42 -11.67
CA SER A 192 16.28 -2.27 -12.60
C SER A 192 14.90 -1.68 -12.89
N LYS A 193 13.81 -2.46 -12.77
CA LYS A 193 12.45 -1.99 -13.07
C LYS A 193 11.64 -1.67 -11.82
N ASP A 194 11.53 -2.63 -10.90
CA ASP A 194 10.61 -2.52 -9.77
C ASP A 194 11.22 -1.71 -8.63
N PHE A 195 12.50 -1.94 -8.30
CA PHE A 195 13.16 -1.16 -7.25
C PHE A 195 13.43 0.29 -7.67
N ALA A 196 13.54 0.58 -8.96
CA ALA A 196 13.61 1.95 -9.47
C ALA A 196 12.36 2.80 -9.11
N THR A 197 11.21 2.17 -8.83
CA THR A 197 10.01 2.87 -8.34
C THR A 197 10.11 3.27 -6.86
N VAL A 198 11.07 2.69 -6.12
CA VAL A 198 11.40 3.05 -4.73
C VAL A 198 12.56 4.05 -4.68
N ASP A 199 13.66 3.73 -5.38
CA ASP A 199 14.89 4.52 -5.33
C ASP A 199 15.62 4.46 -6.68
N SER A 200 15.19 5.33 -7.60
CA SER A 200 15.75 5.41 -8.95
C SER A 200 17.18 5.93 -8.98
N GLU A 201 17.59 6.74 -7.99
CA GLU A 201 18.95 7.26 -7.89
C GLU A 201 19.91 6.15 -7.48
N LEU A 202 19.57 5.33 -6.49
CA LEU A 202 20.38 4.19 -6.10
C LEU A 202 20.52 3.18 -7.25
N VAL A 203 19.45 2.91 -8.00
CA VAL A 203 19.54 2.05 -9.18
C VAL A 203 20.55 2.59 -10.19
N LYS A 204 20.46 3.87 -10.55
CA LYS A 204 21.41 4.53 -11.48
C LYS A 204 22.83 4.53 -10.93
N LEU A 205 23.01 4.78 -9.64
CA LEU A 205 24.31 4.77 -8.98
C LEU A 205 24.99 3.40 -9.10
N LEU A 206 24.28 2.32 -8.84
CA LEU A 206 24.84 0.96 -8.98
C LEU A 206 25.11 0.59 -10.44
N GLU A 207 24.30 1.06 -11.39
CA GLU A 207 24.56 0.88 -12.82
C GLU A 207 25.85 1.60 -13.28
N VAL A 208 26.10 2.81 -12.78
CA VAL A 208 27.36 3.53 -13.01
C VAL A 208 28.52 2.78 -12.38
N LEU A 209 28.37 2.33 -11.13
CA LEU A 209 29.38 1.57 -10.39
C LEU A 209 29.75 0.25 -11.10
N GLU A 210 28.80 -0.39 -11.77
CA GLU A 210 29.05 -1.62 -12.51
C GLU A 210 29.91 -1.38 -13.76
N ARG A 211 29.64 -0.29 -14.49
CA ARG A 211 30.18 0.00 -15.82
C ARG A 211 31.47 0.82 -15.82
N VAL A 212 31.72 1.57 -14.75
CA VAL A 212 32.92 2.39 -14.63
C VAL A 212 34.19 1.54 -14.73
N ASP A 213 35.24 2.11 -15.31
CA ASP A 213 36.58 1.54 -15.28
C ASP A 213 37.28 1.84 -13.94
N LYS A 214 38.52 1.35 -13.81
CA LYS A 214 39.26 1.48 -12.55
C LYS A 214 39.58 2.93 -12.21
N GLU A 215 40.01 3.70 -13.20
CA GLU A 215 40.40 5.11 -13.03
C GLU A 215 39.19 5.97 -12.64
N GLY A 216 38.06 5.78 -13.32
CA GLY A 216 36.81 6.44 -12.98
C GLY A 216 36.28 6.02 -11.60
N PHE A 217 36.43 4.75 -11.20
CA PHE A 217 36.03 4.30 -9.87
C PHE A 217 36.83 5.01 -8.78
N GLU A 218 38.15 5.03 -8.87
CA GLU A 218 39.00 5.68 -7.88
C GLU A 218 38.74 7.19 -7.80
N PHE A 219 38.42 7.82 -8.93
CA PHE A 219 38.06 9.24 -8.99
C PHE A 219 36.69 9.55 -8.37
N MET A 220 35.67 8.74 -8.65
CA MET A 220 34.29 8.99 -8.20
C MET A 220 33.99 8.46 -6.79
N PHE A 221 34.55 7.31 -6.43
CA PHE A 221 34.19 6.55 -5.23
C PHE A 221 35.34 6.35 -4.26
N GLY A 222 36.58 6.35 -4.77
CA GLY A 222 37.82 6.36 -3.98
C GLY A 222 37.76 5.57 -2.68
N ARG A 223 38.11 6.23 -1.57
CA ARG A 223 38.02 5.65 -0.22
C ARG A 223 36.72 5.98 0.52
N ASP A 224 35.81 6.69 -0.13
CA ASP A 224 34.58 7.20 0.49
C ASP A 224 33.47 6.16 0.43
N LEU A 225 33.48 5.28 -0.57
CA LEU A 225 32.55 4.17 -0.67
C LEU A 225 32.94 3.06 0.31
N THR A 226 32.14 2.87 1.35
CA THR A 226 32.30 1.81 2.36
C THR A 226 31.24 0.73 2.20
N TYR A 227 31.38 -0.41 2.88
CA TYR A 227 30.36 -1.49 2.86
C TYR A 227 29.15 -1.14 3.73
N THR A 228 28.49 -0.04 3.40
CA THR A 228 27.27 0.45 4.05
C THR A 228 26.21 0.82 3.01
N THR A 229 24.96 0.84 3.42
CA THR A 229 23.85 1.36 2.60
C THR A 229 22.81 2.02 3.49
N VAL A 230 22.03 2.95 2.94
CA VAL A 230 20.92 3.60 3.63
C VAL A 230 19.61 2.92 3.23
N LEU A 231 18.85 2.48 4.23
CA LEU A 231 17.54 1.85 4.07
C LEU A 231 16.43 2.89 3.87
N SER A 232 15.22 2.44 3.53
CA SER A 232 14.09 3.34 3.27
C SER A 232 13.62 4.12 4.51
N ASP A 233 13.95 3.63 5.72
CA ASP A 233 13.73 4.34 6.99
C ASP A 233 14.90 5.26 7.39
N GLN A 234 15.79 5.57 6.45
CA GLN A 234 16.96 6.44 6.62
C GLN A 234 18.06 5.91 7.56
N ARG A 235 17.96 4.66 8.03
CA ARG A 235 19.04 4.05 8.79
C ARG A 235 20.16 3.57 7.87
N MET A 236 21.39 3.91 8.26
CA MET A 236 22.59 3.31 7.68
C MET A 236 22.81 1.92 8.28
N VAL A 237 23.03 0.93 7.43
CA VAL A 237 23.35 -0.45 7.82
C VAL A 237 24.65 -0.90 7.19
N GLU A 238 25.41 -1.72 7.91
CA GLU A 238 26.61 -2.36 7.37
C GLU A 238 26.22 -3.61 6.56
N LEU A 239 26.85 -3.76 5.39
CA LEU A 239 26.63 -4.89 4.47
C LEU A 239 27.47 -6.12 4.84
N ILE A 240 28.57 -5.88 5.54
CA ILE A 240 29.49 -6.88 6.10
C ILE A 240 29.87 -6.43 7.53
N PRO A 241 30.37 -7.33 8.40
CA PRO A 241 30.84 -6.93 9.73
C PRO A 241 31.91 -5.84 9.65
N ASN A 242 31.73 -4.75 10.42
CA ASN A 242 32.64 -3.60 10.43
C ASN A 242 32.74 -2.89 9.06
N GLY A 243 31.70 -3.02 8.24
CA GLY A 243 31.65 -2.52 6.87
C GLY A 243 31.80 -1.00 6.76
N SER A 244 31.45 -0.23 7.79
CA SER A 244 31.63 1.23 7.81
C SER A 244 33.10 1.65 7.78
N ASN A 245 34.02 0.75 8.17
CA ASN A 245 35.46 1.02 8.22
C ASN A 245 36.24 0.35 7.07
N ILE A 246 35.53 -0.31 6.15
CA ILE A 246 36.13 -1.03 5.03
C ILE A 246 35.73 -0.32 3.75
N ALA A 247 36.72 0.28 3.06
CA ALA A 247 36.51 0.87 1.75
C ALA A 247 36.33 -0.23 0.69
N VAL A 248 35.35 -0.03 -0.20
CA VAL A 248 35.10 -0.90 -1.35
C VAL A 248 36.18 -0.68 -2.38
N ARG A 249 36.80 -1.76 -2.86
CA ARG A 249 37.79 -1.70 -3.94
C ARG A 249 37.11 -1.90 -5.28
N TYR A 250 37.73 -1.39 -6.35
CA TYR A 250 37.24 -1.62 -7.72
C TYR A 250 37.02 -3.10 -8.04
N GLU A 251 37.91 -3.97 -7.54
CA GLU A 251 37.82 -5.43 -7.74
C GLU A 251 36.57 -6.04 -7.07
N ASP A 252 36.12 -5.47 -5.94
CA ASP A 252 35.04 -5.99 -5.10
C ASP A 252 33.68 -5.34 -5.41
N ARG A 253 33.64 -4.34 -6.31
CA ARG A 253 32.43 -3.54 -6.59
C ARG A 253 31.20 -4.37 -6.96
N ARG A 254 31.38 -5.49 -7.67
CA ARG A 254 30.27 -6.38 -8.04
C ARG A 254 29.66 -7.08 -6.84
N GLU A 255 30.49 -7.47 -5.87
CA GLU A 255 30.01 -8.05 -4.62
C GLU A 255 29.33 -6.99 -3.77
N PHE A 256 29.88 -5.77 -3.70
CA PHE A 256 29.22 -4.65 -3.05
C PHE A 256 27.83 -4.37 -3.65
N ILE A 257 27.71 -4.29 -4.99
CA ILE A 257 26.42 -4.12 -5.68
C ILE A 257 25.45 -5.23 -5.27
N ARG A 258 25.88 -6.50 -5.30
CA ARG A 258 25.05 -7.64 -4.91
C ARG A 258 24.56 -7.54 -3.46
N LEU A 259 25.43 -7.10 -2.54
CA LEU A 259 25.09 -6.92 -1.13
C LEU A 259 24.09 -5.79 -0.92
N VAL A 260 24.27 -4.63 -1.58
CA VAL A 260 23.32 -3.52 -1.55
C VAL A 260 21.96 -3.97 -2.09
N GLN A 261 21.94 -4.60 -3.26
CA GLN A 261 20.70 -5.09 -3.88
C GLN A 261 19.95 -6.03 -2.95
N LYS A 262 20.65 -6.99 -2.33
CA LYS A 262 20.05 -7.91 -1.36
C LYS A 262 19.50 -7.16 -0.15
N ALA A 263 20.30 -6.29 0.47
CA ALA A 263 19.89 -5.55 1.66
C ALA A 263 18.64 -4.69 1.41
N ARG A 264 18.58 -3.98 0.27
CA ARG A 264 17.46 -3.10 -0.08
C ARG A 264 16.21 -3.87 -0.51
N LEU A 265 16.35 -4.97 -1.26
CA LEU A 265 15.19 -5.80 -1.66
C LEU A 265 14.58 -6.59 -0.49
N GLU A 266 15.39 -6.95 0.50
CA GLU A 266 14.95 -7.74 1.67
C GLU A 266 14.63 -6.89 2.90
N GLU A 267 14.80 -5.56 2.85
CA GLU A 267 14.75 -4.69 4.03
C GLU A 267 13.45 -4.82 4.84
N SER A 268 12.32 -5.01 4.15
CA SER A 268 10.98 -5.07 4.73
C SER A 268 10.34 -6.46 4.66
N LYS A 269 11.16 -7.52 4.50
CA LYS A 269 10.69 -8.90 4.31
C LYS A 269 9.78 -9.38 5.44
N GLU A 270 10.07 -9.03 6.69
CA GLU A 270 9.27 -9.42 7.85
C GLU A 270 7.90 -8.73 7.86
N GLN A 271 7.86 -7.43 7.54
CA GLN A 271 6.63 -6.65 7.45
C GLN A 271 5.74 -7.16 6.31
N ILE A 272 6.34 -7.43 5.13
CA ILE A 272 5.64 -8.05 4.00
C ILE A 272 5.09 -9.42 4.37
N ALA A 273 5.86 -10.25 5.10
CA ALA A 273 5.40 -11.55 5.56
C ALA A 273 4.20 -11.44 6.52
N ALA A 274 4.20 -10.44 7.41
CA ALA A 274 3.07 -10.18 8.30
C ALA A 274 1.82 -9.72 7.54
N ILE A 275 1.94 -8.77 6.60
CA ILE A 275 0.83 -8.36 5.72
C ILE A 275 0.29 -9.57 4.94
N ARG A 276 1.19 -10.37 4.38
CA ARG A 276 0.81 -11.57 3.63
C ARG A 276 0.12 -12.63 4.50
N ALA A 277 0.55 -12.80 5.75
CA ALA A 277 -0.11 -13.68 6.71
C ALA A 277 -1.54 -13.18 7.00
N GLY A 278 -1.72 -11.87 7.17
CA GLY A 278 -3.02 -11.21 7.28
C GLY A 278 -3.96 -11.48 6.11
N LEU A 279 -3.46 -11.26 4.88
CA LEU A 279 -4.17 -11.54 3.63
C LEU A 279 -4.67 -12.98 3.58
N LEU A 280 -3.81 -13.95 3.93
CA LEU A 280 -4.14 -15.39 3.89
C LEU A 280 -5.19 -15.83 4.92
N ARG A 281 -5.47 -15.02 5.95
CA ARG A 281 -6.58 -15.31 6.88
C ARG A 281 -7.94 -15.12 6.18
N VAL A 282 -8.01 -14.14 5.27
CA VAL A 282 -9.26 -13.69 4.62
C VAL A 282 -9.39 -14.23 3.19
N VAL A 283 -8.27 -14.31 2.47
CA VAL A 283 -8.20 -14.71 1.06
C VAL A 283 -7.49 -16.07 0.96
N PRO A 284 -8.11 -17.10 0.37
CA PRO A 284 -7.45 -18.40 0.18
C PRO A 284 -6.19 -18.30 -0.66
N GLN A 285 -5.17 -19.10 -0.33
CA GLN A 285 -3.91 -19.20 -1.08
C GLN A 285 -4.11 -19.37 -2.61
N PRO A 286 -5.02 -20.25 -3.11
CA PRO A 286 -5.23 -20.39 -4.54
C PRO A 286 -5.66 -19.10 -5.26
N VAL A 287 -6.38 -18.20 -4.57
CA VAL A 287 -6.78 -16.92 -5.16
C VAL A 287 -5.56 -16.03 -5.35
N LEU A 288 -4.69 -15.94 -4.34
CA LEU A 288 -3.45 -15.15 -4.44
C LEU A 288 -2.49 -15.72 -5.50
N ASP A 289 -2.50 -17.03 -5.73
CA ASP A 289 -1.69 -17.66 -6.78
C ASP A 289 -2.23 -17.43 -8.21
N LEU A 290 -3.52 -17.12 -8.34
CA LEU A 290 -4.21 -16.86 -9.60
C LEU A 290 -4.32 -15.37 -9.94
N LEU A 291 -3.89 -14.48 -9.04
CA LEU A 291 -3.86 -13.04 -9.29
C LEU A 291 -2.46 -12.60 -9.72
N THR A 292 -2.39 -11.73 -10.72
CA THR A 292 -1.18 -10.91 -10.90
C THR A 292 -1.14 -9.80 -9.84
N TRP A 293 0.03 -9.22 -9.62
CA TRP A 293 0.19 -8.10 -8.70
C TRP A 293 -0.69 -6.90 -9.09
N GLN A 294 -0.88 -6.60 -10.39
CA GLN A 294 -1.78 -5.52 -10.83
C GLN A 294 -3.24 -5.82 -10.55
N GLN A 295 -3.67 -7.08 -10.74
CA GLN A 295 -5.04 -7.48 -10.42
C GLN A 295 -5.29 -7.43 -8.92
N MET A 296 -4.28 -7.76 -8.11
CA MET A 296 -4.33 -7.62 -6.66
C MET A 296 -4.47 -6.15 -6.25
N GLU A 297 -3.60 -5.26 -6.77
CA GLU A 297 -3.67 -3.81 -6.54
C GLU A 297 -5.05 -3.27 -6.93
N LYS A 298 -5.51 -3.54 -8.16
CA LYS A 298 -6.81 -3.07 -8.66
C LYS A 298 -8.01 -3.55 -7.84
N ARG A 299 -7.99 -4.78 -7.33
CA ARG A 299 -9.07 -5.30 -6.49
C ARG A 299 -9.07 -4.73 -5.08
N ILE A 300 -7.93 -4.27 -4.58
CA ILE A 300 -7.80 -3.72 -3.22
C ILE A 300 -8.00 -2.20 -3.23
N CYS A 301 -7.34 -1.50 -4.14
CA CYS A 301 -7.32 -0.04 -4.21
C CYS A 301 -8.37 0.55 -5.17
N GLY A 302 -8.97 -0.27 -6.04
CA GLY A 302 -9.83 0.20 -7.11
C GLY A 302 -9.06 0.52 -8.40
N ASP A 303 -9.79 1.02 -9.39
CA ASP A 303 -9.20 1.50 -10.64
C ASP A 303 -8.81 2.98 -10.48
N PRO A 304 -7.53 3.36 -10.62
CA PRO A 304 -7.14 4.77 -10.59
C PRO A 304 -7.65 5.55 -11.80
N ASP A 305 -7.84 4.87 -12.94
CA ASP A 305 -8.25 5.49 -14.19
C ASP A 305 -9.76 5.29 -14.40
N ILE A 306 -10.55 6.30 -14.05
CA ILE A 306 -11.98 6.34 -14.36
C ILE A 306 -12.18 7.18 -15.62
N THR A 307 -12.66 6.55 -16.69
CA THR A 307 -13.02 7.33 -17.88
C THR A 307 -14.25 8.19 -17.59
N VAL A 308 -14.33 9.38 -18.19
CA VAL A 308 -15.51 10.26 -18.05
C VAL A 308 -16.79 9.54 -18.50
N ALA A 309 -16.70 8.66 -19.50
CA ALA A 309 -17.81 7.83 -19.95
C ALA A 309 -18.28 6.81 -18.89
N GLU A 310 -17.37 6.30 -18.04
CA GLU A 310 -17.73 5.45 -16.91
C GLU A 310 -18.34 6.27 -15.77
N LEU A 311 -17.75 7.41 -15.43
CA LEU A 311 -18.28 8.32 -14.41
C LEU A 311 -19.72 8.76 -14.74
N GLN A 312 -19.98 9.09 -16.01
CA GLN A 312 -21.31 9.47 -16.51
C GLN A 312 -22.40 8.43 -16.22
N LYS A 313 -22.07 7.14 -16.13
CA LYS A 313 -23.06 6.08 -15.80
C LYS A 313 -23.57 6.17 -14.37
N PHE A 314 -22.84 6.86 -13.48
CA PHE A 314 -23.14 6.99 -12.06
C PHE A 314 -23.65 8.39 -11.67
N ILE A 315 -23.54 9.38 -12.56
CA ILE A 315 -24.03 10.73 -12.30
C ILE A 315 -25.54 10.78 -12.54
N LYS A 316 -26.28 11.29 -11.55
CA LYS A 316 -27.69 11.69 -11.71
C LYS A 316 -27.77 13.20 -11.53
N PHE A 317 -28.30 13.89 -12.53
CA PHE A 317 -28.59 15.31 -12.43
C PHE A 317 -30.04 15.49 -11.99
N GLU A 318 -30.24 15.93 -10.76
CA GLU A 318 -31.55 16.28 -10.22
C GLU A 318 -31.86 17.75 -10.53
N ASP A 319 -33.13 18.08 -10.80
CA ASP A 319 -33.58 19.45 -11.14
C ASP A 319 -33.02 20.07 -12.43
N PHE A 320 -32.44 19.25 -13.32
CA PHE A 320 -32.02 19.68 -14.65
C PHE A 320 -32.85 19.00 -15.75
N PRO A 321 -33.26 19.74 -16.80
CA PRO A 321 -33.81 19.15 -18.01
C PRO A 321 -32.81 18.17 -18.68
N PRO A 322 -33.29 17.10 -19.36
CA PRO A 322 -32.43 16.13 -20.04
C PRO A 322 -31.43 16.72 -21.06
N ASP A 323 -31.70 17.93 -21.57
CA ASP A 323 -30.93 18.60 -22.62
C ASP A 323 -30.19 19.85 -22.15
N ASP A 324 -30.08 20.06 -20.84
CA ASP A 324 -29.53 21.29 -20.26
C ASP A 324 -28.08 21.55 -20.69
N THR A 325 -27.84 22.76 -21.20
CA THR A 325 -26.51 23.19 -21.67
C THR A 325 -25.46 23.18 -20.55
N ARG A 326 -25.86 23.36 -19.29
CA ARG A 326 -24.96 23.32 -18.12
C ARG A 326 -24.44 21.90 -17.88
N ILE A 327 -25.27 20.88 -18.08
CA ILE A 327 -24.83 19.48 -18.04
C ILE A 327 -23.81 19.22 -19.15
N LYS A 328 -24.09 19.71 -20.37
CA LYS A 328 -23.18 19.56 -21.51
C LYS A 328 -21.82 20.20 -21.24
N TYR A 329 -21.78 21.43 -20.74
CA TYR A 329 -20.54 22.11 -20.36
C TYR A 329 -19.80 21.43 -19.19
N PHE A 330 -20.52 20.91 -18.20
CA PHE A 330 -19.91 20.17 -17.10
C PHE A 330 -19.21 18.89 -17.59
N LEU A 331 -19.87 18.11 -18.46
CA LEU A 331 -19.28 16.90 -19.03
C LEU A 331 -18.15 17.20 -20.01
N GLU A 332 -18.24 18.29 -20.77
CA GLU A 332 -17.15 18.77 -21.64
C GLU A 332 -15.93 19.20 -20.81
N ALA A 333 -16.15 19.96 -19.73
CA ALA A 333 -15.08 20.33 -18.80
C ALA A 333 -14.42 19.10 -18.16
N LEU A 334 -15.21 18.11 -17.74
CA LEU A 334 -14.69 16.83 -17.23
C LEU A 334 -13.81 16.09 -18.25
N ASN A 335 -14.20 16.05 -19.52
CA ASN A 335 -13.38 15.44 -20.58
C ASN A 335 -12.09 16.22 -20.90
N ASN A 336 -12.06 17.51 -20.57
CA ASN A 336 -10.91 18.37 -20.83
C ASN A 336 -9.91 18.40 -19.66
N PHE A 337 -10.25 17.84 -18.49
CA PHE A 337 -9.26 17.62 -17.44
C PHE A 337 -8.31 16.51 -17.88
N THR A 338 -7.03 16.82 -17.94
CA THR A 338 -5.96 15.83 -18.08
C THR A 338 -5.60 15.30 -16.70
N SER A 339 -5.52 13.98 -16.55
CA SER A 339 -4.97 13.31 -15.37
C SER A 339 -3.56 13.76 -15.04
#